data_AF-A0A7I9YK96-F1
#
_entry.id   AF-A0A7I9YK96-F1
#
_cell.length_a   1.000
_cell.length_b   1.000
_cell.length_c   1.000
_cell.angle_alpha   90.00
_cell.angle_beta   90.00
_cell.angle_gamma   90.00
#
_symmetry.space_group_name_H-M   'P 1'
#
loop_
_entity.id
_entity.type
_entity.pdbx_description
1 polymer ?
#
loop_
_entity_poly.entity_id
_entity_poly.type
_entity_poly.pdbx_seq_one_letter_code
_entity_poly.pdbx_strand_id
1 'polypeptide(L)'
;MKNIAVGSRVKVSADGYGVVSHAGMAMVRELADRSGLSAQVTAALADTYRGPWVYAPGEVFADLAAAVADGADCIDAVGQLCGDREHVLGAKASTTTMWRLIDERIDASHLPRVRAARAAARAAAWPPAPPRTGWLVAHRHRRHPGPRSFR
;
A
#
# COMPACT_ATOMS: atom_id res chain seq x y z
N MET A 1 -17.34 -19.06 9.31
CA MET A 1 -16.01 -19.48 8.81
C MET A 1 -15.50 -18.44 7.82
N LYS A 2 -14.23 -18.08 7.92
CA LYS A 2 -13.55 -17.01 7.15
C LYS A 2 -13.58 -17.30 5.66
N ASN A 3 -14.12 -16.39 4.86
CA ASN A 3 -13.79 -16.30 3.44
C ASN A 3 -13.04 -14.98 3.23
N ILE A 4 -11.72 -15.07 3.26
CA ILE A 4 -10.87 -14.08 2.61
C ILE A 4 -10.87 -14.53 1.15
N ALA A 5 -11.53 -13.77 0.27
CA ALA A 5 -11.27 -13.91 -1.16
C ALA A 5 -9.83 -13.42 -1.38
N VAL A 6 -8.88 -14.36 -1.32
CA VAL A 6 -7.48 -14.12 -1.66
C VAL A 6 -7.47 -14.02 -3.18
N GLY A 7 -7.25 -12.82 -3.71
CA GLY A 7 -6.82 -12.68 -5.10
C GLY A 7 -5.65 -13.63 -5.38
N SER A 8 -5.56 -14.16 -6.60
CA SER A 8 -4.54 -15.12 -6.99
C SER A 8 -3.14 -14.66 -6.53
N ARG A 9 -2.34 -15.60 -6.01
CA ARG A 9 -0.97 -15.32 -5.57
C ARG A 9 -0.16 -14.79 -6.76
N VAL A 10 0.27 -13.54 -6.70
CA VAL A 10 1.11 -12.92 -7.74
C VAL A 10 2.49 -13.57 -7.73
N LYS A 11 2.94 -14.04 -8.89
CA LYS A 11 4.32 -14.50 -9.13
C LYS A 11 5.03 -13.43 -9.95
N VAL A 12 6.15 -12.92 -9.44
CA VAL A 12 7.01 -11.94 -10.13
C VAL A 12 8.25 -12.67 -10.64
N SER A 13 8.58 -12.50 -11.92
CA SER A 13 9.85 -12.93 -12.54
C SER A 13 10.58 -11.69 -13.08
N ALA A 14 11.91 -11.75 -13.17
CA ALA A 14 12.73 -10.66 -13.69
C ALA A 14 13.18 -10.87 -15.14
N ASP A 15 12.71 -11.94 -15.78
CA ASP A 15 13.08 -12.42 -17.10
C ASP A 15 11.84 -12.76 -17.95
N GLY A 16 11.98 -12.72 -19.27
CA GLY A 16 10.92 -13.03 -20.23
C GLY A 16 10.52 -11.87 -21.14
N TYR A 17 9.46 -12.05 -21.92
CA TYR A 17 8.87 -11.01 -22.76
C TYR A 17 7.77 -10.25 -21.99
N GLY A 18 7.69 -8.94 -22.17
CA GLY A 18 6.70 -8.10 -21.47
C GLY A 18 7.06 -7.76 -20.03
N VAL A 19 8.36 -7.63 -19.72
CA VAL A 19 8.83 -7.18 -18.40
C VAL A 19 8.37 -5.75 -18.13
N VAL A 20 7.81 -5.53 -16.94
CA VAL A 20 7.40 -4.20 -16.47
C VAL A 20 8.29 -3.80 -15.29
N SER A 21 9.03 -2.71 -15.45
CA SER A 21 9.81 -2.13 -14.37
C SER A 21 8.89 -1.74 -13.20
N HIS A 22 9.36 -1.95 -11.96
CA HIS A 22 8.62 -1.60 -10.74
C HIS A 22 7.25 -2.30 -10.58
N ALA A 23 7.06 -3.50 -11.13
CA ALA A 23 5.84 -4.30 -10.95
C ALA A 23 5.47 -4.57 -9.47
N GLY A 24 6.45 -4.49 -8.55
CA GLY A 24 6.23 -4.59 -7.11
C GLY A 24 5.28 -3.52 -6.54
N MET A 25 5.07 -2.41 -7.24
CA MET A 25 4.14 -1.35 -6.83
C MET A 25 2.68 -1.82 -6.78
N ALA A 26 2.33 -2.91 -7.48
CA ALA A 26 1.04 -3.58 -7.32
C ALA A 26 0.80 -4.04 -5.86
N MET A 27 1.84 -4.46 -5.14
CA MET A 27 1.72 -4.89 -3.74
C MET A 27 1.45 -3.73 -2.80
N VAL A 28 1.99 -2.53 -3.10
CA VAL A 28 1.72 -1.31 -2.33
C VAL A 28 0.27 -0.91 -2.48
N ARG A 29 -0.27 -1.04 -3.69
CA ARG A 29 -1.69 -0.82 -3.97
C ARG A 29 -2.59 -1.81 -3.22
N GLU A 30 -2.28 -3.10 -3.33
CA GLU A 30 -2.99 -4.15 -2.60
C GLU A 30 -2.94 -3.94 -1.07
N LEU A 31 -1.81 -3.45 -0.54
CA LEU A 31 -1.69 -3.11 0.88
C LEU A 31 -2.63 -1.96 1.28
N ALA A 32 -2.79 -0.94 0.44
CA ALA A 32 -3.74 0.15 0.68
C ALA A 32 -5.18 -0.38 0.76
N ASP A 33 -5.55 -1.30 -0.12
CA ASP A 33 -6.89 -1.90 -0.12
C ASP A 33 -7.09 -2.81 1.10
N ARG A 34 -6.12 -3.68 1.41
CA ARG A 34 -6.19 -4.60 2.56
C ARG A 34 -6.17 -3.92 3.92
N SER A 35 -5.49 -2.77 4.02
CA SER A 35 -5.49 -1.96 5.25
C SER A 35 -6.77 -1.12 5.40
N GLY A 36 -7.63 -1.10 4.37
CA GLY A 36 -8.86 -0.31 4.34
C GLY A 36 -8.64 1.16 4.00
N LEU A 37 -7.43 1.57 3.60
CA LEU A 37 -7.11 2.96 3.28
C LEU A 37 -8.02 3.48 2.16
N SER A 38 -8.12 2.76 1.05
CA SER A 38 -8.92 3.17 -0.12
C SER A 38 -10.40 3.31 0.23
N ALA A 39 -10.95 2.36 1.01
CA ALA A 39 -12.34 2.41 1.45
C ALA A 39 -12.61 3.60 2.38
N GLN A 40 -11.74 3.83 3.36
CA GLN A 40 -11.91 4.89 4.35
C GLN A 40 -11.72 6.29 3.75
N VAL A 41 -10.76 6.47 2.83
CA VAL A 41 -10.61 7.74 2.10
C VAL A 41 -11.81 7.98 1.19
N THR A 42 -12.34 6.94 0.56
CA THR A 42 -13.57 7.05 -0.24
C THR A 42 -14.74 7.52 0.62
N ALA A 43 -14.94 6.91 1.80
CA ALA A 43 -15.98 7.34 2.73
C ALA A 43 -15.76 8.77 3.24
N ALA A 44 -14.50 9.16 3.50
CA ALA A 44 -14.16 10.48 4.01
C ALA A 44 -14.44 11.62 3.02
N LEU A 45 -14.46 11.31 1.71
CA LEU A 45 -14.63 12.29 0.63
C LEU A 45 -15.97 12.13 -0.09
N ALA A 46 -16.81 11.17 0.28
CA ALA A 46 -18.04 10.85 -0.45
C ALA A 46 -19.00 12.03 -0.55
N ASP A 47 -19.06 12.89 0.48
CA ASP A 47 -19.87 14.11 0.53
C ASP A 47 -19.41 15.20 -0.45
N THR A 48 -18.19 15.11 -0.96
CA THR A 48 -17.66 16.04 -1.97
C THR A 48 -18.11 15.68 -3.40
N TYR A 49 -18.76 14.54 -3.62
CA TYR A 49 -19.20 14.08 -4.95
C TYR A 49 -20.73 14.13 -5.07
N ARG A 50 -21.23 14.64 -6.20
CA ARG A 50 -22.68 14.75 -6.47
C ARG A 50 -23.30 13.49 -7.09
N GLY A 51 -22.50 12.48 -7.41
CA GLY A 51 -22.94 11.29 -8.14
C GLY A 51 -21.93 10.16 -8.09
N PRO A 52 -22.23 9.03 -8.74
CA PRO A 52 -21.32 7.88 -8.77
C PRO A 52 -20.00 8.28 -9.43
N TRP A 53 -18.91 7.84 -8.82
CA TRP A 53 -17.56 8.04 -9.35
C TRP A 53 -17.19 6.94 -10.34
N VAL A 54 -16.46 7.31 -11.39
CA VAL A 54 -15.80 6.33 -12.28
C VAL A 54 -14.60 5.70 -11.58
N TYR A 55 -13.80 6.53 -10.90
CA TYR A 55 -12.68 6.11 -10.06
C TYR A 55 -12.95 6.53 -8.62
N ALA A 56 -12.97 5.58 -7.70
CA ALA A 56 -13.24 5.89 -6.30
C ALA A 56 -12.18 6.86 -5.74
N PRO A 57 -12.56 7.90 -4.97
CA PRO A 57 -11.61 8.88 -4.47
C PRO A 57 -10.44 8.26 -3.68
N GLY A 58 -10.71 7.22 -2.90
CA GLY A 58 -9.66 6.52 -2.17
C GLY A 58 -8.78 5.62 -3.04
N GLU A 59 -9.31 5.11 -4.16
CA GLU A 59 -8.49 4.45 -5.18
C GLU A 59 -7.57 5.48 -5.84
N VAL A 60 -8.06 6.63 -6.27
CA VAL A 60 -7.18 7.66 -6.85
C VAL A 60 -6.12 8.12 -5.84
N PHE A 61 -6.49 8.27 -4.56
CA PHE A 61 -5.57 8.60 -3.47
C PHE A 61 -4.45 7.57 -3.28
N ALA A 62 -4.79 6.28 -3.27
CA ALA A 62 -3.77 5.25 -3.08
C ALA A 62 -2.88 5.08 -4.33
N ASP A 63 -3.31 5.50 -5.53
CA ASP A 63 -2.48 5.48 -6.74
C ASP A 63 -1.44 6.60 -6.67
N LEU A 64 -1.87 7.79 -6.23
CA LEU A 64 -0.98 8.90 -5.90
C LEU A 64 0.05 8.50 -4.83
N ALA A 65 -0.39 7.86 -3.74
CA ALA A 65 0.50 7.42 -2.68
C ALA A 65 1.51 6.36 -3.15
N ALA A 66 1.07 5.42 -4.00
CA ALA A 66 1.95 4.42 -4.59
C ALA A 66 2.99 5.07 -5.52
N ALA A 67 2.57 5.99 -6.40
CA ALA A 67 3.49 6.69 -7.29
C ALA A 67 4.51 7.53 -6.51
N VAL A 68 4.11 8.22 -5.44
CA VAL A 68 5.04 8.93 -4.55
C VAL A 68 6.03 7.96 -3.89
N ALA A 69 5.56 6.79 -3.45
CA ALA A 69 6.44 5.75 -2.89
C ALA A 69 7.41 5.16 -3.93
N ASP A 70 7.06 5.22 -5.21
CA ASP A 70 7.90 4.82 -6.34
C ASP A 70 8.84 5.94 -6.83
N GLY A 71 8.74 7.14 -6.24
CA GLY A 71 9.64 8.26 -6.51
C GLY A 71 9.03 9.43 -7.30
N ALA A 72 7.71 9.43 -7.57
CA ALA A 72 7.06 10.58 -8.17
C ALA A 72 7.09 11.80 -7.25
N ASP A 73 7.53 12.94 -7.77
CA ASP A 73 7.59 14.23 -7.09
C ASP A 73 6.57 15.25 -7.66
N CYS A 74 5.92 14.91 -8.77
CA CYS A 74 4.89 15.72 -9.43
C CYS A 74 3.77 14.86 -10.00
N ILE A 75 2.59 15.46 -10.22
CA ILE A 75 1.39 14.73 -10.71
C ILE A 75 1.58 14.22 -12.14
N ASP A 76 2.39 14.89 -12.97
CA ASP A 76 2.72 14.39 -14.31
C ASP A 76 3.53 13.09 -14.24
N ALA A 77 4.49 12.99 -13.31
CA ALA A 77 5.21 11.75 -13.06
C ALA A 77 4.27 10.64 -12.55
N VAL A 78 3.26 10.98 -11.74
CA VAL A 78 2.21 10.01 -11.33
C VAL A 78 1.45 9.51 -12.56
N GLY A 79 1.04 10.41 -13.45
CA GLY A 79 0.36 10.06 -14.71
C GLY A 79 1.19 9.13 -15.58
N GLN A 80 2.49 9.42 -15.74
CA GLN A 80 3.43 8.60 -16.50
C GLN A 80 3.57 7.19 -15.89
N LEU A 81 3.84 7.09 -14.59
CA LEU A 81 4.02 5.79 -13.90
C LEU A 81 2.74 4.95 -13.90
N CYS A 82 1.58 5.61 -13.85
CA CYS A 82 0.28 4.94 -13.94
C CYS A 82 0.00 4.43 -15.36
N GLY A 83 0.28 5.24 -16.38
CA GLY A 83 0.07 4.89 -17.79
C GLY A 83 0.99 3.78 -18.28
N ASP A 84 2.28 3.84 -17.95
CA ASP A 84 3.29 2.83 -18.34
C ASP A 84 2.96 1.43 -17.80
N ARG A 85 2.03 1.33 -16.85
CA ARG A 85 1.70 0.12 -16.11
C ARG A 85 0.23 -0.29 -16.22
N GLU A 86 -0.55 0.34 -17.09
CA GLU A 86 -1.98 0.05 -17.24
C GLU A 86 -2.24 -1.45 -17.46
N HIS A 87 -1.39 -2.11 -18.25
CA HIS A 87 -1.49 -3.55 -18.51
C HIS A 87 -1.38 -4.44 -17.25
N VAL A 88 -0.76 -3.94 -16.16
CA VAL A 88 -0.55 -4.70 -14.91
C VAL A 88 -1.39 -4.14 -13.76
N LEU A 89 -1.61 -2.82 -13.72
CA LEU A 89 -2.26 -2.12 -12.62
C LEU A 89 -3.71 -1.69 -12.94
N GLY A 90 -4.19 -1.97 -14.15
CA GLY A 90 -5.51 -1.57 -14.64
C GLY A 90 -5.58 -0.10 -15.04
N ALA A 91 -6.74 0.30 -15.59
CA ALA A 91 -7.01 1.68 -15.97
C ALA A 91 -6.86 2.63 -14.77
N LYS A 92 -6.27 3.80 -15.01
CA LYS A 92 -5.98 4.81 -13.98
C LYS A 92 -6.67 6.12 -14.28
N ALA A 93 -6.97 6.86 -13.22
CA ALA A 93 -7.53 8.19 -13.34
C ALA A 93 -6.59 9.12 -14.10
N SER A 94 -7.15 10.06 -14.88
CA SER A 94 -6.35 11.05 -15.58
C SER A 94 -5.66 12.02 -14.61
N THR A 95 -4.57 12.66 -15.06
CA THR A 95 -3.85 13.73 -14.36
C THR A 95 -4.81 14.81 -13.83
N THR A 96 -5.80 15.23 -14.64
CA THR A 96 -6.82 16.21 -14.23
C THR A 96 -7.70 15.69 -13.08
N THR A 97 -8.03 14.40 -13.07
CA THR A 97 -8.83 13.79 -12.00
C THR A 97 -8.02 13.71 -10.70
N MET A 98 -6.72 13.40 -10.79
CA MET A 98 -5.80 13.41 -9.66
C MET A 98 -5.62 14.81 -9.06
N TRP A 99 -5.47 15.83 -9.90
CA TRP A 99 -5.41 17.23 -9.45
C TRP A 99 -6.68 17.64 -8.72
N ARG A 100 -7.85 17.36 -9.29
CA ARG A 100 -9.15 17.65 -8.64
C ARG A 100 -9.26 16.99 -7.27
N LEU A 101 -8.80 15.76 -7.12
CA LEU A 101 -8.80 15.08 -5.82
C LEU A 101 -7.99 15.89 -4.78
N ILE A 102 -6.75 16.24 -5.11
CA ILE A 102 -5.85 16.90 -4.15
C ILE A 102 -6.26 18.35 -3.89
N ASP A 103 -6.60 19.11 -4.93
CA ASP A 103 -6.83 20.55 -4.87
C ASP A 103 -8.27 20.93 -4.51
N GLU A 104 -9.26 20.22 -5.07
CA GLU A 104 -10.68 20.55 -4.86
C GLU A 104 -11.35 19.73 -3.76
N ARG A 105 -10.98 18.44 -3.57
CA ARG A 105 -11.71 17.52 -2.69
C ARG A 105 -11.08 17.37 -1.31
N ILE A 106 -9.75 17.33 -1.23
CA ILE A 106 -9.03 17.27 0.06
C ILE A 106 -8.81 18.69 0.59
N ASP A 107 -9.92 19.35 0.94
CA ASP A 107 -9.88 20.68 1.55
C ASP A 107 -9.54 20.62 3.07
N ALA A 108 -9.47 21.80 3.69
CA ALA A 108 -9.15 21.93 5.12
C ALA A 108 -10.15 21.19 6.04
N SER A 109 -11.41 21.03 5.62
CA SER A 109 -12.46 20.37 6.40
C SER A 109 -12.42 18.84 6.28
N HIS A 110 -11.96 18.31 5.14
CA HIS A 110 -11.84 16.88 4.88
C HIS A 110 -10.47 16.31 5.29
N LEU A 111 -9.43 17.15 5.32
CA LEU A 111 -8.06 16.73 5.67
C LEU A 111 -7.96 15.97 7.01
N PRO A 112 -8.66 16.34 8.10
CA PRO A 112 -8.66 15.55 9.34
C PRO A 112 -9.20 14.12 9.15
N ARG A 113 -10.24 13.94 8.33
CA ARG A 113 -10.83 12.62 8.04
C ARG A 113 -9.87 11.75 7.24
N VAL A 114 -9.19 12.33 6.25
CA VAL A 114 -8.15 11.64 5.46
C VAL A 114 -6.96 11.24 6.36
N ARG A 115 -6.55 12.11 7.29
CA ARG A 115 -5.51 11.79 8.27
C ARG A 115 -5.92 10.65 9.21
N ALA A 116 -7.18 10.64 9.66
CA ALA A 116 -7.73 9.56 10.48
C ALA A 116 -7.76 8.24 9.71
N ALA A 117 -8.19 8.24 8.45
CA ALA A 117 -8.16 7.07 7.58
C ALA A 117 -6.74 6.50 7.44
N ARG A 118 -5.75 7.38 7.21
CA ARG A 118 -4.34 6.98 7.16
C ARG A 118 -3.84 6.37 8.47
N ALA A 119 -4.23 6.95 9.61
CA ALA A 119 -3.84 6.44 10.93
C ALA A 119 -4.44 5.05 11.20
N ALA A 120 -5.73 4.85 10.87
CA ALA A 120 -6.40 3.56 11.01
C ALA A 120 -5.82 2.49 10.08
N ALA A 121 -5.57 2.83 8.80
CA ALA A 121 -4.90 1.94 7.86
C ALA A 121 -3.50 1.52 8.36
N ARG A 122 -2.72 2.46 8.92
CA ARG A 122 -1.42 2.15 9.52
C ARG A 122 -1.54 1.19 10.71
N ALA A 123 -2.51 1.40 11.59
CA ALA A 123 -2.75 0.51 12.73
C ALA A 123 -3.18 -0.90 12.27
N ALA A 124 -3.97 -0.99 11.19
CA ALA A 124 -4.36 -2.27 10.61
C ALA A 124 -3.18 -3.00 9.95
N ALA A 125 -2.31 -2.27 9.25
CA ALA A 125 -1.13 -2.83 8.59
C ALA A 125 -0.02 -3.24 9.59
N TRP A 126 0.11 -2.50 10.70
CA TRP A 126 1.05 -2.78 11.78
C TRP A 126 0.32 -3.00 13.11
N PRO A 127 -0.29 -4.18 13.31
CA PRO A 127 -0.85 -4.50 14.61
C PRO A 127 0.26 -4.55 15.66
N PRO A 128 -0.05 -4.26 16.94
CA PRO A 128 0.92 -4.36 18.01
C PRO A 128 1.55 -5.76 18.00
N ALA A 129 2.86 -5.81 18.20
CA ALA A 129 3.56 -7.09 18.31
C ALA A 129 2.90 -7.92 19.42
N PRO A 130 2.66 -9.22 19.20
CA PRO A 130 2.19 -10.08 20.28
C PRO A 130 3.19 -10.01 21.45
N PRO A 131 2.73 -10.15 22.70
CA PRO A 131 3.63 -10.24 23.84
C PRO A 131 4.69 -11.29 23.52
N ARG A 132 5.95 -10.95 23.78
CA ARG A 132 7.11 -11.80 23.47
C ARG A 132 6.98 -13.10 24.27
N THR A 133 6.31 -14.11 23.72
CA THR A 133 6.36 -15.47 24.24
C THR A 133 7.79 -15.98 24.05
N GLY A 134 8.33 -16.68 25.05
CA GLY A 134 9.76 -16.91 25.29
C GLY A 134 10.58 -17.64 24.22
N TRP A 135 10.08 -17.79 22.99
CA TRP A 135 10.74 -18.50 21.89
C TRP A 135 11.92 -17.74 21.26
N LEU A 136 12.11 -16.46 21.58
CA LEU A 136 13.29 -15.69 21.15
C LEU A 136 14.45 -15.72 22.17
N VAL A 137 14.36 -16.48 23.27
CA VAL A 137 15.48 -16.70 24.21
C VAL A 137 15.94 -18.17 24.15
N ALA A 138 16.27 -18.66 22.96
CA ALA A 138 16.83 -20.01 22.82
C ALA A 138 18.01 -20.10 21.84
N HIS A 139 18.77 -19.03 21.64
CA HIS A 139 20.10 -19.13 21.01
C HIS A 139 21.12 -18.19 21.67
N ARG A 140 21.25 -18.29 23.00
CA ARG A 140 22.49 -17.85 23.65
C ARG A 140 23.47 -19.02 23.60
N HIS A 141 24.42 -18.94 22.68
CA HIS A 141 25.62 -19.77 22.55
C HIS A 141 25.86 -20.75 23.72
N ARG A 142 25.63 -22.06 23.50
CA ARG A 142 26.39 -23.07 24.22
C ARG A 142 27.85 -22.90 23.82
N ARG A 143 28.67 -22.27 24.66
CA ARG A 143 30.12 -22.42 24.55
C ARG A 143 30.44 -23.88 24.85
N HIS A 144 30.99 -24.59 23.88
CA HIS A 144 31.61 -25.89 24.09
C HIS A 144 32.74 -25.73 25.12
N PRO A 145 32.76 -26.50 26.23
CA PRO A 145 33.98 -26.61 27.01
C PRO A 145 34.98 -27.42 26.17
N GLY A 146 36.11 -26.79 25.83
CA GLY A 146 37.22 -27.46 25.14
C GLY A 146 37.77 -28.63 25.95
N PRO A 147 38.47 -29.58 25.30
CA PRO A 147 38.95 -30.80 25.95
C PRO A 147 39.99 -30.45 27.02
N ARG A 148 39.75 -30.90 28.26
CA ARG A 148 40.77 -30.92 29.30
C ARG A 148 41.76 -32.03 28.96
N SER A 149 43.00 -31.66 28.68
CA SER A 149 44.13 -32.58 28.64
C SER A 149 44.29 -33.26 29.99
N PHE A 150 44.29 -34.59 30.00
CA PHE A 150 44.81 -35.38 31.11
C PHE A 150 46.22 -35.81 30.75
N ARG A 151 47.11 -35.65 31.73
CA ARG A 151 48.50 -36.07 31.73
C ARG A 151 48.59 -37.52 32.20
#